data_AF-A0A7C3L5F4-F1
#
_entry.id   AF-A0A7C3L5F4-F1
#
_cell.length_a   1.000
_cell.length_b   1.000
_cell.length_c   1.000
_cell.angle_alpha   90.00
_cell.angle_beta   90.00
_cell.angle_gamma   90.00
#
_symmetry.space_group_name_H-M   'P 1'
#
loop_
_entity.id
_entity.type
_entity.pdbx_description
1 polymer ?
#
loop_
_entity_poly.entity_id
_entity_poly.type
_entity_poly.pdbx_seq_one_letter_code
_entity_poly.pdbx_strand_id
1 'polypeptide(L)'
;MTVTTLVHQDTLFEVRLQQTIGKDQKPVDAGYQHPFSLSPEEIDRLLKSIQIRYRPGVFQRLFSGPHPETEQVFSDEEIGHMSTGFSKALAAATPADRINFLLKQPRGIFTPGITTGVIYVKQDRLVVILGNYQYTSPAGTDNRYDRSTDPLNPQDSQAITIIPGP
;
A
#
# COMPACT_ATOMS: atom_id res chain seq x y z
N MET A 1 10.98 2.32 19.93
CA MET A 1 10.88 0.92 19.44
C MET A 1 9.57 0.78 18.69
N THR A 2 9.42 -0.19 17.80
CA THR A 2 8.14 -0.46 17.13
C THR A 2 7.70 -1.90 17.37
N VAL A 3 6.40 -2.10 17.52
CA VAL A 3 5.79 -3.43 17.64
C VAL A 3 4.89 -3.63 16.43
N THR A 4 4.99 -4.78 15.78
CA THR A 4 4.24 -5.06 14.55
C THR A 4 3.36 -6.30 14.74
N THR A 5 2.07 -6.16 14.47
CA THR A 5 1.05 -7.21 14.63
C THR A 5 0.40 -7.52 13.29
N LEU A 6 0.36 -8.80 12.90
CA LEU A 6 -0.35 -9.22 11.69
C LEU A 6 -1.87 -9.18 11.91
N VAL A 7 -2.60 -8.50 11.04
CA VAL A 7 -4.07 -8.43 11.11
C VAL A 7 -4.71 -9.35 10.09
N HIS A 8 -4.22 -9.33 8.87
CA HIS A 8 -4.75 -10.15 7.79
C HIS A 8 -3.64 -10.50 6.81
N GLN A 9 -3.69 -11.74 6.33
CA GLN A 9 -2.80 -12.25 5.31
C GLN A 9 -3.56 -13.24 4.44
N ASP A 10 -3.44 -13.09 3.13
CA ASP A 10 -3.92 -14.05 2.15
C ASP A 10 -2.86 -14.27 1.04
N THR A 11 -3.28 -14.82 -0.09
CA THR A 11 -2.42 -15.15 -1.22
C THR A 11 -1.71 -13.93 -1.80
N LEU A 12 -2.41 -12.80 -1.92
CA LEU A 12 -1.92 -11.59 -2.58
C LEU A 12 -1.63 -10.46 -1.61
N PHE A 13 -2.28 -10.41 -0.45
CA PHE A 13 -2.28 -9.25 0.41
C PHE A 13 -1.92 -9.56 1.85
N GLU A 14 -1.08 -8.72 2.44
CA GLU A 14 -0.69 -8.76 3.84
C GLU A 14 -0.82 -7.37 4.45
N VAL A 15 -1.41 -7.30 5.65
CA VAL A 15 -1.60 -6.04 6.38
C VAL A 15 -1.25 -6.22 7.86
N ARG A 16 -0.47 -5.28 8.37
CA ARG A 16 0.06 -5.28 9.73
C ARG A 16 -0.19 -3.94 10.40
N LEU A 17 -0.53 -3.97 11.69
CA LEU A 17 -0.47 -2.79 12.54
C LEU A 17 0.97 -2.62 12.99
N GLN A 18 1.49 -1.41 12.92
CA GLN A 18 2.76 -1.05 13.50
C GLN A 18 2.55 0.07 14.51
N GLN A 19 2.84 -0.25 15.76
CA GLN A 19 2.71 0.66 16.88
C GLN A 19 4.08 1.26 17.21
N THR A 20 4.12 2.56 17.50
CA THR A 20 5.32 3.20 18.04
C THR A 20 5.32 3.11 19.56
N ILE A 21 6.42 2.63 20.14
CA ILE A 21 6.60 2.47 21.58
C ILE A 21 7.65 3.46 22.10
N GLY A 22 7.25 4.23 23.11
CA GLY A 22 8.06 5.22 23.81
C GLY A 22 9.12 4.59 24.70
N LYS A 23 9.99 5.43 25.28
CA LYS A 23 11.04 4.97 26.21
C LYS A 23 10.47 4.32 27.48
N ASP A 24 9.23 4.67 27.81
CA ASP A 24 8.45 4.16 28.94
C ASP A 24 7.69 2.85 28.62
N GLN A 25 7.97 2.23 27.47
CA GLN A 25 7.29 1.03 26.97
C GLN A 25 5.79 1.20 26.69
N LYS A 26 5.31 2.44 26.58
CA LYS A 26 3.90 2.72 26.25
C LYS A 26 3.71 3.09 24.78
N PRO A 27 2.51 2.84 24.21
CA PRO A 27 2.13 3.38 22.91
C PRO A 27 2.32 4.90 22.88
N VAL A 28 2.98 5.39 21.84
CA VAL A 28 3.04 6.82 21.54
C VAL A 28 1.90 7.14 20.58
N ASP A 29 0.98 7.98 21.02
CA ASP A 29 -0.09 8.48 20.16
C ASP A 29 0.51 9.27 18.98
N ALA A 30 0.21 8.82 17.76
CA ALA A 30 0.67 9.44 16.52
C ALA A 30 -0.36 10.42 15.94
N GLY A 31 -1.48 10.62 16.64
CA GLY A 31 -2.61 11.44 16.25
C GLY A 31 -3.39 10.85 15.07
N TYR A 32 -3.40 9.52 14.93
CA TYR A 32 -4.28 8.86 13.96
C TYR A 32 -5.69 8.76 14.52
N GLN A 33 -6.69 8.93 13.66
CA GLN A 33 -8.10 8.79 14.01
C GLN A 33 -8.53 7.33 13.87
N HIS A 34 -7.92 6.46 14.68
CA HIS A 34 -8.24 5.05 14.78
C HIS A 34 -8.80 4.72 16.18
N PRO A 35 -9.66 3.70 16.33
CA PRO A 35 -10.20 2.85 15.28
C PRO A 35 -11.12 3.61 14.33
N PHE A 36 -11.19 3.17 13.08
CA PHE A 36 -12.09 3.74 12.07
C PHE A 36 -12.76 2.60 11.31
N SER A 37 -14.06 2.72 11.07
CA SER A 37 -14.82 1.65 10.41
C SER A 37 -15.19 2.08 9.00
N LEU A 38 -14.66 1.35 8.02
CA LEU A 38 -15.12 1.38 6.63
C LEU A 38 -15.49 -0.04 6.22
N SER A 39 -16.61 -0.18 5.52
CA SER A 39 -16.98 -1.45 4.93
C SER A 39 -15.99 -1.83 3.81
N PRO A 40 -15.83 -3.12 3.50
CA PRO A 40 -15.06 -3.54 2.33
C PRO A 40 -15.52 -2.85 1.04
N GLU A 41 -16.83 -2.62 0.88
CA GLU A 41 -17.40 -1.96 -0.31
C GLU A 41 -17.04 -0.46 -0.36
N GLU A 42 -16.95 0.21 0.78
CA GLU A 42 -16.49 1.61 0.84
C GLU A 42 -15.01 1.71 0.47
N ILE A 43 -14.17 0.80 0.97
CA ILE A 43 -12.75 0.75 0.64
C ILE A 43 -12.55 0.40 -0.83
N ASP A 44 -13.30 -0.55 -1.37
CA ASP A 44 -13.27 -0.92 -2.78
C ASP A 44 -13.50 0.31 -3.68
N ARG A 45 -14.56 1.09 -3.39
CA ARG A 45 -14.85 2.33 -4.13
C ARG A 45 -13.70 3.34 -4.02
N LEU A 46 -13.12 3.50 -2.83
CA LEU A 46 -11.99 4.42 -2.62
C LEU A 46 -10.76 3.96 -3.41
N LEU A 47 -10.42 2.68 -3.38
CA LEU A 47 -9.26 2.14 -4.11
C LEU A 47 -9.45 2.21 -5.63
N LYS A 48 -10.66 1.95 -6.14
CA LYS A 48 -11.01 2.12 -7.56
C LYS A 48 -10.90 3.57 -8.03
N SER A 49 -11.10 4.52 -7.13
CA SER A 49 -10.89 5.93 -7.42
C SER A 49 -9.40 6.28 -7.52
N ILE A 50 -8.45 5.45 -7.09
CA ILE A 50 -7.03 5.79 -7.20
C ILE A 50 -6.56 5.47 -8.62
N GLN A 51 -6.01 6.47 -9.31
CA GLN A 51 -5.38 6.31 -10.61
C GLN A 51 -3.92 6.75 -10.54
N ILE A 52 -3.08 6.14 -11.36
CA ILE A 52 -1.72 6.61 -11.56
C ILE A 52 -1.55 7.14 -12.98
N ARG A 53 -0.74 8.19 -13.08
CA ARG A 53 -0.21 8.66 -14.36
C ARG A 53 1.27 8.34 -14.39
N TYR A 54 1.67 7.45 -15.27
CA TYR A 54 3.08 7.28 -15.61
C TYR A 54 3.57 8.55 -16.28
N ARG A 55 4.73 9.06 -15.86
CA ARG A 55 5.48 10.04 -16.66
C ARG A 55 6.50 9.25 -17.48
N PRO A 56 6.18 8.80 -18.70
CA PRO A 56 7.18 8.14 -19.53
C PRO A 56 8.32 9.13 -19.78
N GLY A 57 9.55 8.64 -19.61
CA GLY A 57 10.75 9.36 -20.02
C GLY A 57 10.69 9.70 -21.51
N VAL A 58 11.40 10.75 -21.92
CA VAL A 58 11.33 11.31 -23.29
C VAL A 58 11.54 10.24 -24.38
N PHE A 59 12.39 9.24 -24.12
CA PHE A 59 12.68 8.13 -25.05
C PHE A 59 11.56 7.09 -25.17
N GLN A 60 10.78 6.83 -24.12
CA GLN A 60 9.71 5.81 -24.14
C GLN A 60 8.49 6.27 -24.96
N ARG A 61 8.26 7.60 -25.00
CA ARG A 61 7.20 8.23 -25.82
C ARG A 61 7.40 8.08 -27.33
N LEU A 62 8.63 7.82 -27.78
CA LEU A 62 8.97 7.73 -29.21
C LEU A 62 8.71 6.34 -29.80
N PHE A 63 8.62 5.29 -28.97
CA PHE A 63 8.52 3.90 -29.45
C PHE A 63 7.27 3.16 -28.97
N SER A 64 6.60 3.65 -27.93
CA SER A 64 5.36 3.07 -27.43
C SER A 64 4.18 3.86 -27.99
N GLY A 65 3.30 3.18 -28.76
CA GLY A 65 2.03 3.75 -29.24
C GLY A 65 1.15 4.27 -28.10
N PRO A 66 -0.02 4.89 -28.39
CA PRO A 66 -0.81 5.65 -27.43
C PRO A 66 -1.11 4.82 -26.17
N HIS A 67 -0.30 5.02 -25.12
CA HIS A 67 -0.60 4.48 -23.81
C HIS A 67 -1.70 5.34 -23.20
N PRO A 68 -2.69 4.73 -22.53
CA PRO A 68 -3.66 5.50 -21.77
C PRO A 68 -2.91 6.41 -20.79
N GLU A 69 -3.25 7.70 -20.75
CA GLU A 69 -2.59 8.69 -19.87
C GLU A 69 -2.79 8.40 -18.38
N THR A 70 -3.69 7.48 -18.05
CA THR A 70 -4.04 7.08 -16.68
C THR A 70 -4.36 5.59 -16.65
N GLU A 71 -3.79 4.88 -15.68
CA GLU A 71 -4.09 3.47 -15.40
C GLU A 71 -4.60 3.34 -13.95
N GLN A 72 -5.51 2.38 -13.72
CA GLN A 72 -5.87 2.01 -12.35
C GLN A 72 -4.65 1.46 -11.62
N VAL A 73 -4.47 1.86 -10.37
CA VAL A 73 -3.30 1.44 -9.58
C VAL A 73 -3.32 -0.06 -9.30
N PHE A 74 -4.54 -0.60 -9.12
CA PHE A 74 -4.82 -1.96 -8.69
C PHE A 74 -5.88 -2.60 -9.60
N SER A 75 -5.82 -3.91 -9.82
CA SER A 75 -6.89 -4.68 -10.48
C SER A 75 -8.09 -4.89 -9.56
N ASP A 76 -9.27 -5.21 -10.11
CA ASP A 76 -10.46 -5.54 -9.31
C ASP A 76 -10.21 -6.71 -8.33
N GLU A 77 -9.43 -7.70 -8.74
CA GLU A 77 -9.02 -8.82 -7.86
C GLU A 77 -8.16 -8.32 -6.69
N GLU A 78 -7.12 -7.54 -7.00
CA GLU A 78 -6.24 -6.94 -5.99
C GLU A 78 -7.05 -6.08 -5.00
N ILE A 79 -7.99 -5.28 -5.51
CA ILE A 79 -8.88 -4.43 -4.70
C ILE A 79 -9.76 -5.26 -3.77
N GLY A 80 -10.29 -6.40 -4.21
CA GLY A 80 -11.10 -7.28 -3.35
C GLY A 80 -10.32 -7.79 -2.13
N HIS A 81 -9.08 -8.21 -2.34
CA HIS A 81 -8.16 -8.64 -1.27
C HIS A 81 -7.82 -7.49 -0.32
N MET A 82 -7.42 -6.34 -0.88
CA MET A 82 -7.05 -5.14 -0.12
C MET A 82 -8.22 -4.63 0.72
N SER A 83 -9.42 -4.57 0.16
CA SER A 83 -10.61 -4.03 0.82
C SER A 83 -10.98 -4.81 2.08
N THR A 84 -10.94 -6.15 1.98
CA THR A 84 -11.18 -7.03 3.13
C THR A 84 -10.12 -6.82 4.23
N GLY A 85 -8.84 -6.78 3.85
CA GLY A 85 -7.74 -6.63 4.80
C GLY A 85 -7.74 -5.24 5.47
N PHE A 86 -7.95 -4.18 4.72
CA PHE A 86 -8.00 -2.82 5.24
C PHE A 86 -9.21 -2.57 6.15
N SER A 87 -10.39 -3.12 5.83
CA SER A 87 -11.57 -2.99 6.70
C SER A 87 -11.27 -3.53 8.10
N LYS A 88 -10.65 -4.72 8.18
CA LYS A 88 -10.22 -5.33 9.45
C LYS A 88 -9.15 -4.50 10.15
N ALA A 89 -8.14 -4.03 9.41
CA ALA A 89 -7.03 -3.29 9.98
C ALA A 89 -7.44 -1.92 10.53
N LEU A 90 -8.28 -1.18 9.81
CA LEU A 90 -8.80 0.12 10.26
C LEU A 90 -9.66 0.00 11.53
N ALA A 91 -10.47 -1.06 11.61
CA ALA A 91 -11.30 -1.35 12.78
C ALA A 91 -10.48 -1.82 14.00
N ALA A 92 -9.35 -2.48 13.78
CA ALA A 92 -8.48 -3.00 14.84
C ALA A 92 -7.39 -2.01 15.30
N ALA A 93 -7.07 -1.01 14.49
CA ALA A 93 -6.02 -0.03 14.78
C ALA A 93 -6.38 0.88 15.96
N THR A 94 -5.36 1.31 16.69
CA THR A 94 -5.43 2.34 17.74
C THR A 94 -4.83 3.66 17.27
N PRO A 95 -5.01 4.79 17.98
CA PRO A 95 -4.39 6.07 17.61
C PRO A 95 -2.84 6.05 17.49
N ALA A 96 -2.20 5.03 18.06
CA ALA A 96 -0.75 4.82 17.99
C ALA A 96 -0.31 3.93 16.80
N ASP A 97 -1.26 3.33 16.08
CA ASP A 97 -0.99 2.35 15.02
C ASP A 97 -0.99 2.99 13.64
N ARG A 98 0.08 2.77 12.89
CA ARG A 98 0.06 2.89 11.43
C ARG A 98 -0.26 1.53 10.82
N ILE A 99 -0.98 1.49 9.70
CA ILE A 99 -1.29 0.24 9.02
C ILE A 99 -0.35 0.09 7.84
N ASN A 100 0.59 -0.86 7.93
CA ASN A 100 1.48 -1.21 6.84
C ASN A 100 0.84 -2.27 5.96
N PHE A 101 1.04 -2.21 4.66
CA PHE A 101 0.58 -3.23 3.74
C PHE A 101 1.61 -3.65 2.70
N LEU A 102 1.43 -4.88 2.22
CA LEU A 102 2.17 -5.46 1.11
C LEU A 102 1.17 -6.18 0.20
N LEU A 103 1.16 -5.80 -1.07
CA LEU A 103 0.43 -6.43 -2.15
C LEU A 103 1.41 -7.11 -3.10
N LYS A 104 1.15 -8.38 -3.40
CA LYS A 104 1.83 -9.15 -4.43
C LYS A 104 1.01 -9.06 -5.70
N GLN A 105 1.65 -8.64 -6.77
CA GLN A 105 1.03 -8.47 -8.08
C GLN A 105 1.61 -9.54 -9.01
N PRO A 106 0.81 -10.51 -9.47
CA PRO A 106 1.29 -11.56 -10.37
C PRO A 106 1.58 -11.07 -11.80
N ARG A 107 1.56 -9.75 -12.04
CA ARG A 107 1.79 -9.13 -13.35
C ARG A 107 3.28 -9.17 -13.72
N GLY A 108 3.74 -10.31 -14.22
CA GLY A 108 5.09 -10.48 -14.79
C GLY A 108 5.37 -11.95 -15.13
N ILE A 109 5.84 -12.24 -16.35
CA ILE A 109 6.13 -13.61 -16.81
C ILE A 109 7.26 -14.27 -15.98
N PHE A 110 8.15 -13.48 -15.37
CA PHE A 110 9.36 -14.00 -14.71
C PHE A 110 9.47 -13.65 -13.22
N THR A 111 8.89 -12.55 -12.75
CA THR A 111 8.94 -12.13 -11.33
C THR A 111 7.65 -11.41 -10.93
N PRO A 112 7.06 -11.74 -9.75
CA PRO A 112 5.90 -11.00 -9.24
C PRO A 112 6.33 -9.58 -8.83
N GLY A 113 5.49 -8.59 -9.16
CA GLY A 113 5.62 -7.23 -8.67
C GLY A 113 5.18 -7.13 -7.22
N ILE A 114 5.76 -6.19 -6.49
CA ILE A 114 5.40 -5.92 -5.09
C ILE A 114 5.04 -4.44 -4.97
N THR A 115 3.87 -4.19 -4.37
CA THR A 115 3.47 -2.84 -3.94
C THR A 115 3.40 -2.80 -2.42
N THR A 116 4.16 -1.90 -1.79
CA THR A 116 4.13 -1.69 -0.33
C THR A 116 3.71 -0.28 0.00
N GLY A 117 3.12 -0.10 1.18
CA GLY A 117 2.74 1.22 1.62
C GLY A 117 2.22 1.27 3.03
N VAL A 118 1.70 2.44 3.38
CA VAL A 118 0.96 2.65 4.62
C VAL A 118 -0.40 3.26 4.33
N ILE A 119 -1.36 2.93 5.18
CA ILE A 119 -2.67 3.54 5.22
C ILE A 119 -2.98 3.99 6.65
N TYR A 120 -3.62 5.14 6.80
CA TYR A 120 -4.11 5.62 8.09
C TYR A 120 -5.19 6.68 7.90
N VAL A 121 -5.94 6.96 8.96
CA VAL A 121 -6.93 8.05 8.97
C VAL A 121 -6.39 9.20 9.80
N LYS A 122 -6.39 10.41 9.24
CA LYS A 122 -5.95 11.61 9.94
C LYS A 122 -6.65 12.84 9.35
N GLN A 123 -7.14 13.73 10.22
CA GLN A 123 -7.87 14.95 9.82
C GLN A 123 -9.04 14.65 8.87
N ASP A 124 -9.80 13.60 9.18
CA ASP A 124 -10.98 13.11 8.45
C ASP A 124 -10.67 12.71 7.00
N ARG A 125 -9.41 12.33 6.74
CA ARG A 125 -8.93 11.85 5.45
C ARG A 125 -8.32 10.47 5.60
N LEU A 126 -8.69 9.57 4.69
CA LEU A 126 -7.95 8.33 4.47
C LEU A 126 -6.71 8.66 3.66
N VAL A 127 -5.55 8.47 4.26
CA VAL A 127 -4.26 8.72 3.61
C VAL A 127 -3.66 7.39 3.20
N VAL A 128 -3.32 7.26 1.92
CA VAL A 128 -2.62 6.11 1.35
C VAL A 128 -1.28 6.59 0.81
N ILE A 129 -0.19 5.98 1.27
CA ILE A 129 1.17 6.27 0.80
C ILE A 129 1.73 4.98 0.21
N LEU A 130 2.17 5.04 -1.04
CA LEU A 130 2.86 3.94 -1.71
C LEU A 130 4.38 4.15 -1.54
N GLY A 131 5.07 3.19 -0.93
CA GLY A 131 6.52 3.22 -0.75
C GLY A 131 7.26 2.52 -1.90
N ASN A 132 6.73 1.40 -2.37
CA ASN A 132 7.19 0.70 -3.58
C ASN A 132 5.97 0.42 -4.44
N TYR A 133 6.05 0.67 -5.74
CA TYR A 133 4.96 0.36 -6.67
C TYR A 133 5.47 -0.56 -7.78
N GLN A 134 4.81 -1.70 -7.96
CA GLN A 134 5.17 -2.73 -8.95
C GLN A 134 6.67 -3.10 -8.96
N TYR A 135 7.33 -3.06 -7.80
CA TYR A 135 8.76 -3.37 -7.72
C TYR A 135 8.99 -4.86 -7.98
N THR A 136 9.83 -5.18 -8.98
CA THR A 136 10.25 -6.56 -9.25
C THR A 136 11.62 -6.81 -8.64
N SER A 137 11.69 -7.68 -7.64
CA SER A 137 12.98 -8.12 -7.08
C SER A 137 13.69 -9.06 -8.07
N PRO A 138 15.02 -8.95 -8.27
CA PRO A 138 15.79 -9.98 -8.96
C PRO A 138 15.58 -11.35 -8.31
N ALA A 139 15.45 -12.41 -9.12
CA ALA A 139 15.21 -13.76 -8.63
C ALA A 139 16.25 -14.16 -7.55
N GLY A 140 15.77 -14.63 -6.40
CA GLY A 140 16.63 -15.11 -5.28
C GLY A 140 16.98 -14.09 -4.19
N THR A 141 16.46 -12.85 -4.26
CA THR A 141 16.77 -11.77 -3.27
C THR A 141 15.56 -11.30 -2.45
N ASP A 142 14.44 -12.03 -2.50
CA ASP A 142 13.17 -11.63 -1.87
C ASP A 142 13.18 -11.84 -0.35
N ASN A 143 13.69 -10.87 0.41
CA ASN A 143 13.57 -10.85 1.87
C ASN A 143 12.22 -10.23 2.28
N ARG A 144 11.18 -11.07 2.26
CA ARG A 144 9.76 -10.69 2.49
C ARG A 144 9.51 -10.05 3.85
N TYR A 145 10.31 -10.44 4.85
CA TYR A 145 10.15 -10.00 6.24
C TYR A 145 10.60 -8.54 6.44
N ASP A 146 11.67 -8.11 5.75
CA ASP A 146 12.13 -6.72 5.81
C ASP A 146 11.16 -5.77 5.11
N ARG A 147 10.46 -6.24 4.06
CA ARG A 147 9.56 -5.42 3.24
C ARG A 147 8.21 -5.12 3.90
N SER A 148 7.66 -6.02 4.71
CA SER A 148 6.43 -5.76 5.47
C SER A 148 6.67 -4.95 6.75
N THR A 149 7.92 -4.92 7.23
CA THR A 149 8.32 -4.21 8.45
C THR A 149 8.84 -2.79 8.18
N ASP A 150 9.36 -2.51 6.97
CA ASP A 150 9.68 -1.16 6.51
C ASP A 150 9.14 -0.87 5.09
N PRO A 151 7.81 -0.71 4.94
CA PRO A 151 7.16 -0.59 3.63
C PRO A 151 7.49 0.72 2.90
N LEU A 152 8.13 1.69 3.56
CA LEU A 152 8.44 3.02 3.03
C LEU A 152 9.93 3.19 2.68
N ASN A 153 10.74 2.13 2.75
CA ASN A 153 12.11 2.17 2.24
C ASN A 153 12.08 1.96 0.72
N PRO A 154 12.22 3.03 -0.10
CA PRO A 154 12.06 2.93 -1.55
C PRO A 154 13.22 2.11 -2.14
N GLN A 155 12.90 1.06 -2.88
CA GLN A 155 13.87 0.21 -3.59
C GLN A 155 14.01 0.58 -5.06
N ASP A 156 13.03 1.33 -5.59
CA ASP A 156 13.07 1.90 -6.94
C ASP A 156 12.48 3.33 -6.89
N SER A 157 12.94 4.19 -7.80
CA SER A 157 12.63 5.62 -7.86
C SER A 157 11.82 5.98 -9.10
N GLN A 158 10.86 5.13 -9.48
CA GLN A 158 9.94 5.50 -10.54
C GLN A 158 9.08 6.70 -10.10
N ALA A 159 9.21 7.80 -10.83
CA ALA A 159 8.47 9.02 -10.58
C ALA A 159 7.00 8.85 -11.00
N ILE A 160 6.18 8.33 -10.09
CA ILE A 160 4.74 8.15 -10.28
C ILE A 160 3.99 9.31 -9.61
N THR A 161 2.97 9.83 -10.27
CA THR A 161 2.03 10.78 -9.66
C THR A 161 0.71 10.05 -9.41
N ILE A 162 0.31 9.96 -8.14
CA ILE A 162 -1.02 9.49 -7.75
C ILE A 162 -2.01 10.62 -8.02
N ILE A 163 -3.07 10.31 -8.77
CA ILE A 163 -4.13 11.26 -9.10
C ILE A 163 -5.45 10.69 -8.54
N PRO A 164 -6.24 11.48 -7.79
CA PRO A 164 -7.62 11.11 -7.50
C PRO A 164 -8.36 10.91 -8.83
N GLY A 165 -9.04 9.79 -8.96
CA GLY A 165 -9.92 9.48 -10.07
C GLY A 165 -11.10 10.44 -10.14
N PRO A 166 -11.84 10.41 -11.26
CA PRO A 166 -12.99 11.27 -11.48
C PRO A 166 -14.10 11.07 -10.43
#